data_AF-A0A7J9XXJ8-F1
#
_entry.id   AF-A0A7J9XXJ8-F1
#
_cell.length_a   1.000
_cell.length_b   1.000
_cell.length_c   1.000
_cell.angle_alpha   90.00
_cell.angle_beta   90.00
_cell.angle_gamma   90.00
#
_symmetry.space_group_name_H-M   'P 1'
#
loop_
_entity.id
_entity.type
_entity.pdbx_description
1 polymer ?
#
loop_
_entity_poly.entity_id
_entity_poly.type
_entity_poly.pdbx_seq_one_letter_code
_entity_poly.pdbx_strand_id
1 'polypeptide(L)'
;MTEDNAIAVAELCRRLDGLPLAIELAAARTRLLEPAALLSRLETVLDALGSGPVDLPERQRTLRATVEWSVELLDEAEQQLLLALSVFVDGWTVSAAMHVAELTEDRALDLLDALARHSLVNVVPTDAEPRFRLLTSVRELAAERLAASAHQDAVERRH
;
A
#
# COMPACT_ATOMS: atom_id res chain seq x y z
N MET A 1 -14.85 -12.48 -23.01
CA MET A 1 -13.94 -12.76 -21.88
C MET A 1 -13.77 -14.26 -21.81
N THR A 2 -12.55 -14.76 -21.86
CA THR A 2 -12.25 -16.16 -21.52
C THR A 2 -12.15 -16.28 -19.99
N GLU A 3 -12.31 -17.49 -19.46
CA GLU A 3 -12.29 -17.77 -18.02
C GLU A 3 -10.94 -17.37 -17.38
N ASP A 4 -9.83 -17.66 -18.08
CA ASP A 4 -8.47 -17.23 -17.67
C ASP A 4 -8.32 -15.71 -17.58
N ASN A 5 -9.00 -14.97 -18.47
CA ASN A 5 -8.93 -13.52 -18.48
C ASN A 5 -9.74 -12.90 -17.33
N ALA A 6 -10.85 -13.54 -16.96
CA ALA A 6 -11.64 -13.13 -15.79
C ALA A 6 -10.88 -13.34 -14.47
N ILE A 7 -10.14 -14.45 -14.34
CA ILE A 7 -9.27 -14.74 -13.19
C ILE A 7 -8.16 -13.68 -13.09
N ALA A 8 -7.48 -13.38 -14.20
CA ALA A 8 -6.42 -12.37 -14.22
C ALA A 8 -6.93 -10.97 -13.87
N VAL A 9 -8.12 -10.58 -14.33
CA VAL A 9 -8.74 -9.29 -14.01
C VAL A 9 -9.15 -9.21 -12.54
N ALA A 10 -9.75 -10.27 -11.99
CA ALA A 10 -10.10 -10.30 -10.56
C ALA A 10 -8.86 -10.19 -9.68
N GLU A 11 -7.79 -10.88 -10.04
CA GLU A 11 -6.50 -10.82 -9.35
C GLU A 11 -5.85 -9.43 -9.46
N LEU A 12 -5.96 -8.78 -10.63
CA LEU A 12 -5.56 -7.39 -10.83
C LEU A 12 -6.32 -6.45 -9.89
N CYS A 13 -7.66 -6.50 -9.86
CA CYS A 13 -8.46 -5.65 -8.98
C CYS A 13 -8.10 -5.85 -7.51
N ARG A 14 -7.79 -7.09 -7.11
CA ARG A 14 -7.39 -7.45 -5.75
C ARG A 14 -6.02 -6.87 -5.38
N ARG A 15 -5.04 -6.90 -6.30
CA ARG A 15 -3.70 -6.33 -6.09
C ARG A 15 -3.65 -4.82 -6.19
N LEU A 16 -4.55 -4.23 -6.96
CA LEU A 16 -4.76 -2.80 -7.02
C LEU A 16 -5.56 -2.28 -5.81
N ASP A 17 -5.82 -3.17 -4.83
CA ASP A 17 -6.53 -2.90 -3.59
C ASP A 17 -7.90 -2.21 -3.79
N GLY A 18 -8.54 -2.44 -4.95
CA GLY A 18 -9.80 -1.78 -5.32
C GLY A 18 -9.70 -0.26 -5.51
N LEU A 19 -8.50 0.32 -5.52
CA LEU A 19 -8.32 1.76 -5.69
C LEU A 19 -8.81 2.20 -7.08
N PRO A 20 -9.80 3.12 -7.19
CA PRO A 20 -10.35 3.52 -8.48
C PRO A 20 -9.28 4.01 -9.46
N LEU A 21 -8.34 4.82 -8.99
CA LEU A 21 -7.24 5.32 -9.81
C LEU A 21 -6.31 4.20 -10.30
N ALA A 22 -6.03 3.21 -9.46
CA ALA A 22 -5.21 2.06 -9.82
C ALA A 22 -5.88 1.23 -10.92
N ILE A 23 -7.20 1.05 -10.81
CA ILE A 23 -8.03 0.38 -11.81
C ILE A 23 -8.06 1.19 -13.12
N GLU A 24 -8.18 2.51 -13.06
CA GLU A 24 -8.15 3.39 -14.24
C GLU A 24 -6.81 3.32 -15.00
N LEU A 25 -5.70 3.39 -14.26
CA LEU A 25 -4.36 3.27 -14.84
C LEU A 25 -4.11 1.90 -15.46
N ALA A 26 -4.54 0.82 -14.79
CA ALA A 26 -4.46 -0.54 -15.35
C ALA A 26 -5.34 -0.70 -16.58
N ALA A 27 -6.57 -0.18 -16.56
CA ALA A 27 -7.50 -0.24 -17.68
C ALA A 27 -6.92 0.47 -18.92
N ALA A 28 -6.27 1.63 -18.75
CA ALA A 28 -5.61 2.34 -19.83
C ALA A 28 -4.51 1.49 -20.53
N ARG A 29 -3.86 0.58 -19.79
CA ARG A 29 -2.77 -0.27 -20.29
C ARG A 29 -3.24 -1.54 -20.98
N THR A 30 -4.50 -1.94 -20.83
CA THR A 30 -5.05 -3.12 -21.52
C THR A 30 -5.05 -3.01 -23.05
N ARG A 31 -4.91 -1.79 -23.59
CA ARG A 31 -4.70 -1.56 -25.03
C ARG A 31 -3.33 -2.04 -25.54
N LEU A 32 -2.36 -2.19 -24.64
CA LEU A 32 -0.96 -2.50 -24.96
C LEU A 32 -0.50 -3.83 -24.35
N LEU A 33 -1.13 -4.28 -23.27
CA LEU A 33 -0.73 -5.45 -22.51
C LEU A 33 -1.94 -6.28 -22.12
N GLU A 34 -1.83 -7.60 -22.30
CA GLU A 34 -2.80 -8.55 -21.77
C GLU A 34 -2.81 -8.51 -20.22
N PRO A 35 -3.96 -8.75 -19.57
CA PRO A 35 -4.07 -8.68 -18.10
C PRO A 35 -3.04 -9.54 -17.34
N ALA A 36 -2.70 -10.73 -17.82
CA ALA A 36 -1.66 -11.57 -17.21
C ALA A 36 -0.25 -10.93 -17.25
N ALA A 37 0.06 -10.19 -18.32
CA ALA A 37 1.33 -9.47 -18.46
C ALA A 37 1.37 -8.22 -17.55
N LEU A 38 0.23 -7.55 -17.35
CA LEU A 38 0.09 -6.48 -16.37
C LEU A 38 0.27 -7.00 -14.95
N LEU A 39 -0.33 -8.15 -14.65
CA LEU A 39 -0.24 -8.79 -13.34
C LEU A 39 1.22 -9.11 -12.96
N SER A 40 1.97 -9.70 -13.91
CA SER A 40 3.38 -10.04 -13.70
C SER A 40 4.26 -8.81 -13.46
N ARG A 41 3.91 -7.67 -14.07
CA ARG A 41 4.65 -6.41 -13.89
C ARG A 41 4.32 -5.72 -12.56
N LEU A 42 3.07 -5.82 -12.10
CA LEU A 42 2.65 -5.31 -10.80
C LEU A 42 3.32 -6.04 -9.63
N GLU A 43 3.88 -7.23 -9.83
CA GLU A 43 4.66 -7.94 -8.79
C GLU A 43 6.01 -7.32 -8.51
N THR A 44 6.52 -6.49 -9.43
CA THR A 44 7.94 -6.13 -9.45
C THR A 44 8.21 -4.65 -9.19
N VAL A 45 7.28 -3.74 -9.48
CA VAL A 45 7.51 -2.29 -9.33
C VAL A 45 6.20 -1.51 -9.14
N LEU A 46 6.14 -0.62 -8.15
CA LEU A 46 5.11 0.41 -7.99
C LEU A 46 4.73 1.19 -9.27
N ASP A 47 5.74 1.44 -10.11
CA ASP A 47 5.65 2.20 -11.35
C ASP A 47 5.24 1.34 -12.56
N ALA A 48 4.87 0.07 -12.34
CA ALA A 48 4.50 -0.87 -13.40
C ALA A 48 3.32 -0.39 -14.28
N LEU A 49 2.43 0.43 -13.72
CA LEU A 49 1.31 1.02 -14.47
C LEU A 49 1.71 2.25 -15.29
N GLY A 50 2.92 2.78 -15.07
CA GLY A 50 3.46 3.97 -15.71
C GLY A 50 2.61 5.24 -15.47
N SER A 51 2.81 6.25 -16.32
CA SER A 51 2.02 7.48 -16.29
C SER A 51 0.65 7.28 -16.94
N GLY A 52 -0.38 7.84 -16.31
CA GLY A 52 -1.73 7.99 -16.79
C GLY A 52 -1.88 9.18 -17.73
N PRO A 53 -3.12 9.52 -18.10
CA PRO A 53 -3.42 10.63 -18.98
C PRO A 53 -2.82 11.97 -18.50
N VAL A 54 -2.29 12.78 -19.42
CA VAL A 54 -1.57 14.04 -19.11
C VAL A 54 -2.50 15.10 -18.48
N ASP A 55 -3.78 15.00 -18.77
CA ASP A 55 -4.89 15.81 -18.25
C ASP A 55 -5.26 15.50 -16.79
N LEU A 56 -4.77 14.40 -16.21
CA LEU A 56 -4.87 14.18 -14.76
C LEU A 56 -3.94 15.17 -14.00
N PRO A 57 -4.35 15.61 -12.79
CA PRO A 57 -3.46 16.29 -11.85
C PRO A 57 -2.16 15.50 -11.67
N GLU A 58 -1.03 16.19 -11.52
CA GLU A 58 0.30 15.55 -11.44
C GLU A 58 0.36 14.42 -10.40
N ARG A 59 -0.20 14.66 -9.21
CA ARG A 59 -0.36 13.66 -8.15
C ARG A 59 -1.12 12.40 -8.56
N GLN A 60 -2.04 12.47 -9.53
CA GLN A 60 -2.85 11.35 -10.01
C GLN A 60 -2.31 10.70 -11.28
N ARG A 61 -1.22 11.23 -11.85
CA ARG A 61 -0.64 10.67 -13.08
C ARG A 61 0.03 9.33 -12.84
N THR A 62 0.54 9.04 -11.65
CA THR A 62 1.08 7.72 -11.32
C THR A 62 0.56 7.27 -9.97
N LEU A 63 0.53 5.94 -9.75
CA LEU A 63 0.26 5.41 -8.41
C LEU A 63 1.27 5.91 -7.40
N ARG A 64 2.55 5.96 -7.77
CA ARG A 64 3.61 6.51 -6.91
C ARG A 64 3.32 7.93 -6.47
N ALA A 65 3.01 8.83 -7.40
CA ALA A 65 2.73 10.24 -7.09
C ALA A 65 1.49 10.39 -6.18
N THR A 66 0.49 9.51 -6.32
CA THR A 66 -0.70 9.53 -5.46
C THR A 66 -0.34 9.07 -4.06
N VAL A 67 0.39 7.97 -3.93
CA VAL A 67 0.82 7.44 -2.63
C VAL A 67 1.76 8.42 -1.94
N GLU A 68 2.74 9.00 -2.65
CA GLU A 68 3.65 10.02 -2.10
C GLU A 68 2.87 11.21 -1.56
N TRP A 69 1.90 11.73 -2.33
CA TRP A 69 1.04 12.80 -1.87
C TRP A 69 0.20 12.40 -0.65
N SER A 70 -0.37 11.19 -0.61
CA SER A 70 -1.10 10.71 0.56
C SER A 70 -0.23 10.62 1.81
N VAL A 71 1.05 10.25 1.66
CA VAL A 71 2.01 10.23 2.77
C VAL A 71 2.42 11.64 3.19
N GLU A 72 2.51 12.61 2.27
CA GLU A 72 2.79 14.01 2.59
C GLU A 72 1.66 14.70 3.39
N LEU A 73 0.44 14.16 3.36
CA LEU A 73 -0.67 14.63 4.18
C LEU A 73 -0.63 14.15 5.64
N LEU A 74 0.19 13.14 5.92
CA LEU A 74 0.33 12.57 7.25
C LEU A 74 1.20 13.47 8.13
N ASP A 75 0.87 13.52 9.43
CA ASP A 75 1.76 14.11 10.42
C ASP A 75 3.01 13.25 10.66
N GLU A 76 3.96 13.78 11.43
CA GLU A 76 5.23 13.09 11.67
C GLU A 76 5.05 11.74 12.39
N ALA A 77 4.12 11.63 13.33
CA ALA A 77 3.89 10.40 14.08
C ALA A 77 3.24 9.33 13.20
N GLU A 78 2.29 9.73 12.35
CA GLU A 78 1.65 8.88 11.36
C GLU A 78 2.65 8.37 10.31
N GLN A 79 3.54 9.24 9.81
CA GLN A 79 4.61 8.84 8.89
C GLN A 79 5.58 7.84 9.54
N GLN A 80 6.00 8.09 10.79
CA GLN A 80 6.87 7.17 11.51
C GLN A 80 6.23 5.80 11.72
N LEU A 81 4.95 5.75 12.08
CA LEU A 81 4.21 4.50 12.19
C LEU A 81 4.13 3.80 10.83
N LEU A 82 3.82 4.53 9.75
CA LEU A 82 3.75 3.97 8.41
C LEU A 82 5.07 3.28 7.99
N LEU A 83 6.21 3.95 8.24
CA LEU A 83 7.54 3.38 7.99
C LEU A 83 7.77 2.14 8.83
N ALA A 84 7.45 2.17 10.13
CA ALA A 84 7.63 1.05 11.03
C ALA A 84 6.79 -0.17 10.60
N LEU A 85 5.57 0.04 10.12
CA LEU A 85 4.68 -1.03 9.66
C LEU A 85 5.07 -1.64 8.30
N SER A 86 5.95 -0.97 7.54
CA SER A 86 6.37 -1.45 6.22
C SER A 86 7.12 -2.79 6.24
N VAL A 87 7.65 -3.19 7.40
CA VAL A 87 8.32 -4.48 7.61
C VAL A 87 7.37 -5.69 7.55
N PHE A 88 6.07 -5.47 7.75
CA PHE A 88 5.09 -6.54 7.70
C PHE A 88 4.64 -6.82 6.26
N VAL A 89 4.89 -8.04 5.78
CA VAL A 89 4.51 -8.46 4.42
C VAL A 89 3.02 -8.87 4.34
N ASP A 90 2.50 -9.60 5.34
CA ASP A 90 1.14 -10.20 5.32
C ASP A 90 0.15 -9.51 6.29
N GLY A 91 0.50 -8.32 6.76
CA GLY A 91 -0.27 -7.55 7.73
C GLY A 91 0.06 -7.89 9.18
N TRP A 92 -0.53 -7.12 10.10
CA TRP A 92 -0.22 -7.14 11.52
C TRP A 92 -1.49 -7.03 12.37
N THR A 93 -1.32 -7.23 13.66
CA THR A 93 -2.34 -7.03 14.70
C THR A 93 -2.01 -5.74 15.46
N VAL A 94 -2.95 -5.18 16.23
CA VAL A 94 -2.68 -3.96 17.03
C VAL A 94 -1.49 -4.19 17.96
N SER A 95 -1.42 -5.35 18.61
CA SER A 95 -0.30 -5.71 19.49
C SER A 95 1.05 -5.75 18.76
N ALA A 96 1.08 -6.22 17.51
CA ALA A 96 2.31 -6.25 16.71
C ALA A 96 2.74 -4.84 16.30
N ALA A 97 1.80 -3.96 15.93
CA ALA A 97 2.07 -2.56 15.67
C ALA A 97 2.64 -1.84 16.89
N MET A 98 2.03 -2.04 18.07
CA MET A 98 2.51 -1.48 19.34
C MET A 98 3.96 -1.89 19.62
N HIS A 99 4.29 -3.15 19.39
CA HIS A 99 5.64 -3.67 19.66
C HIS A 99 6.69 -3.09 18.72
N VAL A 100 6.42 -3.09 17.42
CA VAL A 100 7.37 -2.60 16.40
C VAL A 100 7.53 -1.08 16.44
N ALA A 101 6.47 -0.34 16.81
CA ALA A 101 6.50 1.12 16.90
C ALA A 101 6.79 1.66 18.32
N GLU A 102 6.94 0.80 19.33
CA GLU A 102 7.10 1.19 20.75
C GLU A 102 6.00 2.15 21.24
N LEU A 103 4.75 1.84 20.88
CA LEU A 103 3.59 2.65 21.24
C LEU A 103 2.77 2.00 22.36
N THR A 104 2.08 2.84 23.12
CA THR A 104 0.96 2.37 23.95
C THR A 104 -0.22 1.96 23.08
N GLU A 105 -1.12 1.14 23.61
CA GLU A 105 -2.30 0.66 22.88
C GLU A 105 -3.16 1.80 22.35
N ASP A 106 -3.52 2.77 23.20
CA ASP A 106 -4.33 3.93 22.80
C ASP A 106 -3.69 4.72 21.66
N ARG A 107 -2.36 4.94 21.70
CA ARG A 107 -1.65 5.67 20.65
C ARG A 107 -1.53 4.88 19.36
N ALA A 108 -1.35 3.56 19.45
CA ALA A 108 -1.36 2.70 18.26
C ALA A 108 -2.75 2.71 17.60
N LEU A 109 -3.83 2.64 18.37
CA LEU A 109 -5.20 2.70 17.86
C LEU A 109 -5.51 4.05 17.19
N ASP A 110 -5.16 5.17 17.84
CA ASP A 110 -5.35 6.52 17.26
C ASP A 110 -4.67 6.66 15.90
N LEU A 111 -3.40 6.25 15.81
CA LEU A 111 -2.61 6.39 14.58
C LEU A 111 -3.05 5.39 13.51
N LEU A 112 -3.44 4.16 13.87
CA LEU A 112 -4.00 3.19 12.92
C LEU A 112 -5.35 3.67 12.36
N ASP A 113 -6.20 4.30 13.16
CA ASP A 113 -7.45 4.92 12.69
C ASP A 113 -7.16 6.06 11.72
N ALA A 114 -6.17 6.91 12.01
CA ALA A 114 -5.75 7.97 11.10
C ALA A 114 -5.25 7.40 9.76
N LEU A 115 -4.34 6.44 9.77
CA LEU A 115 -3.85 5.78 8.54
C LEU A 115 -4.99 5.12 7.73
N ALA A 116 -5.98 4.54 8.41
CA ALA A 116 -7.16 3.99 7.75
C ALA A 116 -8.04 5.09 7.11
N ARG A 117 -8.20 6.25 7.75
CA ARG A 117 -8.92 7.41 7.16
C ARG A 117 -8.22 7.96 5.91
N HIS A 118 -6.90 7.89 5.87
CA HIS A 118 -6.11 8.21 4.67
C HIS A 118 -6.14 7.10 3.61
N SER A 119 -6.86 6.01 3.84
CA SER A 119 -6.93 4.83 2.96
C SER A 119 -5.56 4.21 2.69
N LEU A 120 -4.62 4.31 3.63
CA LEU A 120 -3.27 3.74 3.53
C LEU A 120 -3.18 2.34 4.14
N VAL A 121 -4.14 1.99 5.00
CA VAL A 121 -4.25 0.70 5.69
C VAL A 121 -5.65 0.13 5.48
N ASN A 122 -5.71 -1.16 5.15
CA ASN A 122 -6.93 -1.95 5.10
C ASN A 122 -7.10 -2.76 6.39
N VAL A 123 -8.34 -2.85 6.88
CA VAL A 123 -8.71 -3.73 7.99
C VAL A 123 -9.41 -4.96 7.43
N VAL A 124 -8.81 -6.14 7.63
CA VAL A 124 -9.33 -7.43 7.20
C VAL A 124 -9.94 -8.13 8.42
N PRO A 125 -11.27 -8.33 8.45
CA PRO A 125 -11.91 -9.11 9.50
C PRO A 125 -11.40 -10.55 9.49
N THR A 126 -11.17 -11.12 10.67
CA THR A 126 -10.88 -12.54 10.85
C THR A 126 -11.71 -13.10 12.00
N ASP A 127 -11.82 -14.43 12.10
CA ASP A 127 -12.53 -15.08 13.20
C ASP A 127 -11.85 -14.91 14.57
N ALA A 128 -10.59 -14.46 14.59
CA ALA A 128 -9.82 -14.18 15.80
C ALA A 128 -9.80 -12.68 16.10
N GLU A 129 -8.86 -11.96 15.49
CA GLU A 129 -8.70 -10.51 15.64
C GLU A 129 -8.54 -9.84 14.26
N PRO A 130 -8.99 -8.58 14.09
CA PRO A 130 -8.84 -7.88 12.83
C PRO A 130 -7.36 -7.74 12.47
N ARG A 131 -7.03 -8.05 11.21
CA ARG A 131 -5.68 -7.84 10.69
C ARG A 131 -5.61 -6.58 9.87
N PHE A 132 -4.59 -5.77 10.13
CA PHE A 132 -4.29 -4.56 9.38
C PHE A 132 -3.30 -4.91 8.28
N ARG A 133 -3.43 -4.28 7.11
CA ARG A 133 -2.50 -4.45 5.98
C ARG A 133 -2.24 -3.11 5.32
N LEU A 134 -0.98 -2.82 5.01
CA LEU A 134 -0.66 -1.74 4.08
C LEU A 134 -1.11 -2.18 2.69
N LEU A 135 -1.58 -1.21 1.91
CA LEU A 135 -1.67 -1.39 0.47
C LEU A 135 -0.29 -1.72 -0.08
N THR A 136 -0.23 -2.56 -1.12
CA THR A 136 1.06 -3.06 -1.62
C THR A 136 1.98 -1.90 -2.01
N SER A 137 1.41 -0.90 -2.70
CA SER A 137 2.14 0.31 -3.09
C SER A 137 2.58 1.15 -1.89
N VAL A 138 1.72 1.30 -0.89
CA VAL A 138 2.07 2.06 0.32
C VAL A 138 3.24 1.37 1.05
N ARG A 139 3.22 0.03 1.15
CA ARG A 139 4.31 -0.74 1.77
C ARG A 139 5.63 -0.57 1.04
N GLU A 140 5.65 -0.68 -0.29
CA GLU A 140 6.86 -0.52 -1.09
C GLU A 140 7.49 0.86 -0.91
N LEU A 141 6.69 1.94 -1.02
CA LEU A 141 7.20 3.30 -0.78
C LEU A 141 7.71 3.47 0.67
N ALA A 142 6.97 2.97 1.65
CA ALA A 142 7.35 3.08 3.05
C ALA A 142 8.63 2.27 3.36
N ALA A 143 8.80 1.10 2.76
CA ALA A 143 10.00 0.28 2.89
C ALA A 143 11.22 0.94 2.23
N GLU A 144 11.07 1.52 1.03
CA GLU A 144 12.12 2.31 0.37
C GLU A 144 12.59 3.47 1.28
N ARG A 145 11.63 4.19 1.88
CA ARG A 145 11.92 5.30 2.81
C ARG A 145 12.53 4.83 4.12
N LEU A 146 12.08 3.69 4.67
CA LEU A 146 12.64 3.10 5.88
C LEU A 146 14.10 2.69 5.65
N ALA A 147 14.40 2.07 4.50
CA ALA A 147 15.75 1.67 4.13
C ALA A 147 16.71 2.86 3.94
N ALA A 148 16.18 4.02 3.56
CA ALA A 148 16.94 5.27 3.51
C ALA A 148 17.06 5.96 4.88
N SER A 149 16.37 5.48 5.92
CA SER A 149 16.36 6.07 7.26
C SER A 149 17.39 5.43 8.18
N ALA A 150 17.87 6.21 9.17
CA ALA A 150 18.77 5.69 10.21
C ALA A 150 18.11 4.70 11.19
N HIS A 151 16.80 4.45 11.07
CA HIS A 151 16.00 3.67 12.01
C HIS A 151 15.70 2.23 11.54
N GLN A 152 16.13 1.85 10.33
CA GLN A 152 15.88 0.53 9.74
C GLN A 152 16.23 -0.61 10.69
N ASP A 153 17.49 -0.69 11.16
CA ASP A 153 17.98 -1.79 12.00
C ASP A 153 17.20 -1.95 13.31
N ALA A 154 16.68 -0.84 13.86
CA ALA A 154 15.91 -0.87 15.11
C ALA A 154 14.49 -1.40 14.90
N VAL A 155 13.86 -1.04 13.78
CA VAL A 155 12.53 -1.54 13.42
C VAL A 155 12.60 -3.03 13.05
N GLU A 156 13.57 -3.44 12.23
CA GLU A 156 13.75 -4.84 11.83
C GLU A 156 14.01 -5.77 13.02
N ARG A 157 14.79 -5.33 14.02
CA ARG A 157 15.06 -6.14 15.22
C ARG A 157 13.84 -6.37 16.12
N ARG A 158 12.79 -5.55 15.98
CA ARG A 158 11.56 -5.64 16.79
C ARG A 158 10.46 -6.43 16.10
N HIS A 159 10.59 -6.74 14.82
CA HIS A 159 9.64 -7.55 14.05
C HIS A 159 9.96 -9.06 14.22
#